data_AF-A0A7V6DCU5-F1
#
_entry.id   AF-A0A7V6DCU5-F1
#
_cell.length_a   1.000
_cell.length_b   1.000
_cell.length_c   1.000
_cell.angle_alpha   90.00
_cell.angle_beta   90.00
_cell.angle_gamma   90.00
#
_symmetry.space_group_name_H-M   'P 1'
#
loop_
_entity.id
_entity.type
_entity.pdbx_description
1 polymer ?
#
loop_
_entity_poly.entity_id
_entity_poly.type
_entity_poly.pdbx_seq_one_letter_code
_entity_poly.pdbx_strand_id
1 'polypeptide(L)' 'MTAGTNHHPDESASPQRVSCFRCRFYDRGERRCRLGKVNPQSKLDTYDTAQVLGIRALCAFNLYRDQLLSLPLAT' A
#
# COMPACT_ATOMS: atom_id res chain seq x y z
N MET A 1 39.75 5.93 23.13
CA MET A 1 38.71 6.93 22.80
C MET A 1 37.67 6.22 21.93
N THR A 2 36.58 5.73 22.53
CA THR A 2 35.54 4.95 21.87
C THR A 2 34.48 5.89 21.27
N ALA A 3 34.41 5.97 19.95
CA ALA A 3 33.32 6.66 19.26
C ALA A 3 32.11 5.72 19.20
N GLY A 4 31.16 5.90 20.12
CA GLY A 4 29.85 5.26 20.06
C GLY A 4 29.01 5.93 18.97
N THR A 5 28.72 5.22 17.88
CA THR A 5 27.73 5.64 16.90
C THR A 5 26.36 5.18 17.39
N ASN A 6 25.58 6.13 17.91
CA ASN A 6 24.17 5.91 18.20
C ASN A 6 23.42 5.66 16.88
N HIS A 7 23.21 4.38 16.55
CA HIS A 7 22.27 3.99 15.49
C HIS A 7 20.86 4.19 16.04
N HIS A 8 20.26 5.34 15.73
CA HIS A 8 18.81 5.48 15.83
C HIS A 8 18.16 4.59 14.76
N PRO A 9 17.22 3.69 15.12
CA PRO A 9 16.43 3.00 14.12
C PRO A 9 15.54 4.04 13.42
N ASP A 10 15.54 3.97 12.09
CA ASP A 10 14.80 4.82 11.14
C ASP A 10 13.28 4.70 11.38
N GLU A 11 12.77 5.45 12.34
CA GLU A 11 11.35 5.57 12.64
C GLU A 11 10.77 6.64 11.72
N SER A 12 9.88 6.22 10.79
CA SER A 12 9.07 7.04 9.86
C SER A 12 9.45 6.98 8.36
N ALA A 13 9.69 5.80 7.81
CA ALA A 13 9.54 5.62 6.36
C ALA A 13 8.06 5.74 5.98
N SER A 14 7.61 6.96 5.64
CA SER A 14 6.29 7.18 5.04
C SER A 14 6.12 6.22 3.87
N PRO A 15 5.04 5.41 3.79
CA PRO A 15 4.89 4.42 2.74
C PRO A 15 4.97 5.12 1.37
N GLN A 16 6.04 4.86 0.64
CA GLN A 16 6.26 5.51 -0.64
C GLN A 16 5.14 5.09 -1.59
N ARG A 17 4.48 6.08 -2.20
CA ARG A 17 3.47 5.83 -3.24
C ARG A 17 4.13 5.12 -4.42
N VAL A 18 3.83 3.84 -4.59
CA VAL A 18 4.23 3.07 -5.77
C VAL A 18 3.16 3.19 -6.83
N SER A 19 3.44 3.90 -7.92
CA SER A 19 2.56 3.87 -9.11
C SER A 19 2.54 2.47 -9.72
N CYS A 20 1.35 1.96 -10.07
CA CYS A 20 1.19 0.70 -10.78
C CYS A 20 2.09 0.64 -12.02
N PHE A 21 2.12 1.69 -12.84
CA PHE A 21 2.90 1.69 -14.08
C PHE A 21 4.42 1.51 -13.89
N ARG A 22 4.94 1.87 -12.71
CA ARG A 22 6.35 1.72 -12.31
C ARG A 22 6.60 0.46 -11.47
N CYS A 23 5.56 -0.24 -11.03
CA CYS A 23 5.68 -1.45 -10.23
C CYS A 23 6.21 -2.62 -11.06
N ARG A 24 7.17 -3.39 -10.52
CA ARG A 24 7.72 -4.59 -11.18
C ARG A 24 6.69 -5.68 -11.48
N PHE A 25 5.58 -5.69 -10.74
CA PHE A 25 4.49 -6.67 -10.90
C PHE A 25 3.39 -6.21 -11.84
N TYR A 26 3.44 -4.97 -12.35
CA TYR A 26 2.43 -4.48 -13.25
C TYR A 26 2.75 -4.89 -14.68
N ASP A 27 1.79 -5.54 -15.32
CA ASP A 27 1.85 -5.84 -16.73
C ASP A 27 1.39 -4.62 -17.53
N ARG A 28 2.29 -4.04 -18.31
CA ARG A 28 2.03 -2.82 -19.09
C ARG A 28 1.26 -3.12 -20.38
N GLY A 29 1.44 -4.30 -20.97
CA GLY A 29 0.69 -4.71 -22.16
C GLY A 29 -0.77 -4.99 -21.81
N GLU A 30 -0.97 -5.73 -20.72
CA GLU A 30 -2.29 -6.12 -20.24
C GLU A 30 -2.97 -5.07 -19.34
N ARG A 31 -2.24 -4.00 -18.98
CA ARG A 31 -2.68 -2.92 -18.09
C ARG A 31 -3.23 -3.40 -16.74
N ARG A 32 -2.65 -4.47 -16.18
CA ARG A 32 -3.10 -5.07 -14.90
C ARG A 32 -1.96 -5.54 -14.02
N CYS A 33 -2.22 -5.63 -12.72
CA CYS A 33 -1.27 -6.24 -11.78
C CYS A 33 -1.24 -7.76 -11.98
N ARG A 34 -0.05 -8.35 -12.14
CA ARG A 34 0.15 -9.80 -12.22
C ARG A 34 -0.20 -10.55 -10.94
N LEU A 35 -0.26 -9.84 -9.81
CA LEU A 35 -0.70 -10.38 -8.51
C LEU A 35 -2.21 -10.19 -8.27
N GLY A 36 -2.95 -9.66 -9.25
CA GLY A 36 -4.39 -9.40 -9.12
C GLY A 36 -4.74 -8.30 -8.10
N LYS A 37 -3.80 -7.38 -7.80
CA LYS A 37 -4.03 -6.27 -6.85
C LYS A 37 -4.43 -4.98 -7.54
N VAL A 38 -5.17 -4.14 -6.81
CA VAL A 38 -5.55 -2.78 -7.23
C VAL A 38 -4.82 -1.76 -6.36
N ASN A 39 -4.31 -0.68 -6.96
CA ASN A 39 -3.75 0.44 -6.21
C ASN A 39 -4.42 1.77 -6.59
N PRO A 40 -5.62 2.06 -6.07
CA PRO A 40 -6.32 3.31 -6.34
C PRO A 40 -5.53 4.53 -5.85
N GLN A 41 -5.69 5.66 -6.54
CA GLN A 41 -4.91 6.87 -6.25
C GLN A 41 -5.53 7.78 -5.19
N SER A 42 -6.84 7.69 -5.00
CA SER A 42 -7.60 8.50 -4.05
C SER A 42 -8.08 7.66 -2.86
N LYS A 43 -8.33 8.33 -1.74
CA LYS A 43 -8.92 7.69 -0.55
C LYS A 43 -10.29 7.12 -0.86
N LEU A 44 -11.13 7.89 -1.55
CA LEU A 44 -12.49 7.47 -1.93
C LEU A 44 -12.45 6.18 -2.75
N ASP A 45 -11.66 6.15 -3.84
CA ASP A 45 -11.56 4.95 -4.69
C ASP A 45 -11.01 3.74 -3.92
N THR A 46 -10.09 3.95 -2.97
CA THR A 46 -9.60 2.86 -2.11
C THR A 46 -10.73 2.25 -1.27
N TYR A 47 -11.58 3.08 -0.68
CA TYR A 47 -12.68 2.62 0.18
C TYR A 47 -13.75 1.92 -0.66
N ASP A 48 -14.12 2.49 -1.80
CA ASP A 48 -15.08 1.89 -2.73
C ASP A 48 -14.56 0.54 -3.25
N THR A 49 -13.27 0.48 -3.62
CA THR A 49 -12.61 -0.77 -4.04
C THR A 49 -12.64 -1.82 -2.93
N ALA A 50 -12.37 -1.42 -1.68
CA ALA A 50 -12.40 -2.33 -0.55
C ALA A 50 -13.81 -2.86 -0.25
N GLN A 51 -14.83 -2.02 -0.43
CA GLN A 51 -16.23 -2.41 -0.26
C GLN A 51 -16.68 -3.40 -1.33
N VAL A 52 -16.29 -3.19 -2.59
CA VAL A 52 -16.72 -4.02 -3.72
C VAL A 52 -15.91 -5.32 -3.85
N LEU A 53 -14.58 -5.24 -3.71
CA LEU A 53 -13.67 -6.37 -3.97
C LEU A 53 -13.07 -6.99 -2.70
N GLY A 54 -13.32 -6.37 -1.54
CA GLY A 54 -12.70 -6.74 -0.28
C GLY A 54 -11.31 -6.14 -0.09
N ILE A 55 -10.93 -5.91 1.16
CA ILE A 55 -9.65 -5.31 1.55
C ILE A 55 -8.42 -6.09 1.03
N ARG A 56 -8.55 -7.40 0.81
CA ARG A 56 -7.47 -8.25 0.28
C ARG A 56 -7.15 -7.97 -1.19
N ALA A 57 -8.05 -7.32 -1.94
CA ALA A 57 -7.80 -6.90 -3.32
C ALA A 57 -6.87 -5.68 -3.40
N LEU A 58 -6.79 -4.88 -2.33
CA LEU A 58 -5.89 -3.72 -2.28
C LEU A 58 -4.42 -4.13 -2.26
N CYS A 59 -3.61 -3.39 -3.01
CA CYS A 59 -2.17 -3.51 -3.01
C CYS A 59 -1.59 -3.15 -1.63
N ALA A 60 -0.54 -3.85 -1.20
CA ALA A 60 0.19 -3.54 0.03
C ALA A 60 0.81 -2.12 0.02
N PHE A 61 1.06 -1.55 -1.17
CA PHE A 61 1.57 -0.18 -1.32
C PHE A 61 0.48 0.88 -1.43
N ASN A 62 -0.80 0.52 -1.23
CA ASN A 62 -1.86 1.51 -1.21
C ASN A 62 -1.80 2.33 0.10
N LEU A 63 -1.72 3.65 -0.03
CA LEU A 63 -1.51 4.58 1.09
C LEU A 63 -2.59 4.49 2.18
N TYR A 64 -3.80 4.06 1.82
CA TYR A 64 -4.95 4.04 2.73
C TYR A 64 -5.31 2.63 3.20
N ARG A 65 -4.55 1.60 2.78
CA ARG A 65 -4.83 0.20 3.14
C ARG A 65 -4.74 -0.03 4.64
N ASP A 66 -3.72 0.50 5.29
CA ASP A 66 -3.49 0.26 6.72
C ASP A 66 -4.55 0.95 7.58
N GLN A 67 -5.06 2.10 7.13
CA GLN A 67 -6.21 2.76 7.77
C GLN A 67 -7.43 1.84 7.78
N LEU A 68 -7.73 1.18 6.66
CA LEU A 68 -8.84 0.22 6.58
C LEU A 68 -8.63 -1.01 7.46
N LEU A 69 -7.38 -1.47 7.63
CA LEU A 69 -7.06 -2.59 8.53
C LEU A 69 -7.20 -2.24 10.02
N SER A 70 -7.02 -0.97 10.36
CA SER A 70 -7.18 -0.46 11.73
C SER A 70 -8.63 -0.18 12.12
N LEU A 71 -9.57 -0.24 11.18
CA LEU A 71 -10.99 -0.07 11.49
C LEU A 71 -11.47 -1.28 12.30
N PRO A 72 -12.19 -1.07 13.41
CA PRO A 72 -12.83 -2.17 14.11
C PRO A 72 -13.78 -2.86 13.14
N LEU A 73 -13.67 -4.18 13.04
CA LEU A 73 -14.63 -5.01 12.32
C LEU A 73 -16.01 -4.70 12.93
N ALA A 74 -16.89 -4.07 12.16
CA ALA A 74 -18.28 -3.96 12.55
C ALA A 74 -18.83 -5.38 12.59
N THR A 75 -19.07 -5.87 13.82
CA THR A 75 -19.65 -7.18 14.11
C THR A 75 -21.11 -7.23 13.70
#